data_AF-A0A521LU88-F1
#
_entry.id   AF-A0A521LU88-F1
#
_cell.length_a   1.000
_cell.length_b   1.000
_cell.length_c   1.000
_cell.angle_alpha   90.00
_cell.angle_beta   90.00
_cell.angle_gamma   90.00
#
_symmetry.space_group_name_H-M   'P 1'
#
loop_
_entity.id
_entity.type
_entity.pdbx_description
1 polymer ?
#
loop_
_entity_poly.entity_id
_entity_poly.type
_entity_poly.pdbx_seq_one_letter_code
_entity_poly.pdbx_strand_id
1 'polypeptide(L)'
;GVHSDIGGGYPEKDGGLSMIAFGWMMREAVEKGLKVDDAALQRFLAAPANGTGPDSKKHNSMKGLWPIVEFIPVPKGLHGDLRLNLFRRRSVPEGALIHESVTKRAKYTRPLPKSYTVET
;
A
#
# COMPACT_ATOMS: atom_id res chain seq x y z
N GLY A 1 -1.80 1.42 3.93
CA GLY A 1 -2.39 0.56 4.96
C GLY A 1 -1.30 -0.23 5.64
N VAL A 2 -1.60 -1.48 6.01
CA VAL A 2 -0.65 -2.48 6.51
C VAL A 2 -0.17 -3.41 5.38
N HIS A 3 0.59 -4.45 5.69
CA HIS A 3 1.15 -5.40 4.71
C HIS A 3 0.08 -5.95 3.73
N SER A 4 -1.01 -6.51 4.26
CA SER A 4 -2.10 -7.08 3.46
C SER A 4 -2.98 -6.05 2.74
N ASP A 5 -2.90 -4.76 3.10
CA ASP A 5 -3.55 -3.70 2.32
C ASP A 5 -2.81 -3.43 0.99
N ILE A 6 -1.62 -4.01 0.80
CA ILE A 6 -0.83 -3.93 -0.44
C ILE A 6 -0.75 -5.32 -1.09
N GLY A 7 -0.32 -6.34 -0.34
CA GLY A 7 -0.11 -7.70 -0.85
C GLY A 7 -1.37 -8.57 -0.93
N GLY A 8 -2.50 -8.12 -0.40
CA GLY A 8 -3.73 -8.91 -0.32
C GLY A 8 -3.74 -9.92 0.82
N GLY A 9 -4.73 -10.83 0.78
CA GLY A 9 -4.98 -11.84 1.81
C GLY A 9 -6.17 -11.55 2.73
N TYR A 10 -6.84 -10.41 2.56
CA TYR A 10 -8.14 -10.16 3.20
C TYR A 10 -9.29 -10.75 2.37
N PRO A 11 -10.44 -11.09 3.00
CA PRO A 11 -11.66 -11.40 2.27
C PRO A 11 -12.05 -10.27 1.31
N GLU A 12 -12.73 -10.59 0.20
CA GLU A 12 -13.06 -9.62 -0.87
C GLU A 12 -13.74 -8.35 -0.35
N LYS A 13 -14.65 -8.48 0.62
CA LYS A 13 -15.35 -7.35 1.27
C LYS A 13 -14.44 -6.35 1.98
N ASP A 14 -13.23 -6.76 2.35
CA ASP A 14 -12.27 -5.99 3.14
C ASP A 14 -10.97 -5.68 2.35
N GLY A 15 -10.70 -6.40 1.26
CA GLY A 15 -9.46 -6.34 0.47
C GLY A 15 -9.41 -5.24 -0.61
N GLY A 16 -10.35 -4.29 -0.64
CA GLY A 16 -10.44 -3.31 -1.74
C GLY A 16 -9.18 -2.46 -1.96
N LEU A 17 -8.39 -2.19 -0.91
CA LEU A 17 -7.19 -1.35 -1.04
C LEU A 17 -6.03 -2.07 -1.74
N SER A 18 -5.86 -3.39 -1.53
CA SER A 18 -4.81 -4.17 -2.21
C SER A 18 -5.10 -4.38 -3.69
N MET A 19 -6.38 -4.31 -4.09
CA MET A 19 -6.76 -4.45 -5.49
C MET A 19 -6.25 -3.31 -6.37
N ILE A 20 -6.00 -2.13 -5.81
CA ILE A 20 -5.33 -1.03 -6.52
C ILE A 20 -3.90 -1.44 -6.88
N ALA A 21 -3.15 -1.95 -5.89
CA ALA A 21 -1.77 -2.38 -6.09
C ALA A 21 -1.69 -3.59 -7.03
N PHE A 22 -2.64 -4.52 -6.92
CA PHE A 22 -2.76 -5.66 -7.84
C PHE A 22 -3.01 -5.20 -9.28
N GLY A 23 -4.00 -4.33 -9.50
CA GLY A 23 -4.31 -3.79 -10.83
C GLY A 23 -3.12 -3.07 -11.47
N TRP A 24 -2.44 -2.23 -10.69
CA TRP A 24 -1.21 -1.55 -11.12
C TRP A 24 -0.11 -2.56 -11.52
N MET A 25 0.18 -3.54 -10.67
CA MET A 25 1.21 -4.55 -10.95
C MET A 25 0.87 -5.40 -12.18
N MET A 26 -0.40 -5.76 -12.35
CA MET A 26 -0.84 -6.54 -13.51
C MET A 26 -0.72 -5.73 -14.80
N ARG A 27 -1.08 -4.43 -14.80
CA ARG A 27 -0.86 -3.54 -15.94
C ARG A 27 0.61 -3.49 -16.33
N GLU A 28 1.48 -3.18 -15.38
CA GLU A 28 2.94 -3.11 -15.59
C GLU A 28 3.52 -4.44 -16.09
N ALA A 29 3.10 -5.57 -15.50
CA ALA A 29 3.61 -6.88 -15.90
C ALA A 29 3.17 -7.27 -17.32
N VAL A 30 1.92 -6.99 -17.70
CA VAL A 30 1.41 -7.23 -19.06
C VAL A 30 2.14 -6.35 -20.08
N GLU A 31 2.38 -5.07 -19.77
CA GLU A 31 3.19 -4.17 -20.59
C GLU A 31 4.63 -4.68 -20.80
N LYS A 32 5.16 -5.46 -19.84
CA LYS A 32 6.46 -6.15 -19.95
C LYS A 32 6.39 -7.56 -20.56
N GLY A 33 5.23 -7.97 -21.06
CA GLY A 33 5.05 -9.22 -21.81
C GLY A 33 4.61 -10.43 -20.99
N LEU A 34 4.16 -10.24 -19.74
CA LEU A 34 3.51 -11.31 -18.99
C LEU A 34 2.20 -11.71 -19.70
N LYS A 35 2.09 -12.99 -20.07
CA LYS A 35 0.85 -13.54 -20.63
C LYS A 35 -0.12 -13.85 -19.49
N VAL A 36 -1.34 -13.35 -19.63
CA VAL A 36 -2.41 -13.51 -18.64
C VAL A 36 -3.66 -14.01 -19.33
N ASP A 37 -4.55 -14.65 -18.58
CA ASP A 37 -5.93 -14.86 -19.01
C ASP A 37 -6.71 -13.56 -18.72
N ASP A 38 -7.04 -12.81 -19.77
CA ASP A 38 -7.74 -11.54 -19.66
C ASP A 38 -9.11 -11.68 -19.00
N ALA A 39 -9.82 -12.78 -19.25
CA ALA A 39 -11.14 -13.01 -18.66
C ALA A 39 -11.01 -13.26 -17.15
N ALA A 40 -9.99 -14.03 -16.73
CA ALA A 40 -9.69 -14.22 -15.32
C ALA A 40 -9.28 -12.90 -14.65
N LEU A 41 -8.38 -12.14 -15.28
CA LEU A 41 -7.91 -10.86 -14.75
C LEU A 41 -9.06 -9.86 -14.57
N GLN A 42 -9.91 -9.69 -15.59
CA GLN A 42 -11.06 -8.79 -15.51
C GLN A 42 -12.05 -9.22 -14.42
N ARG A 43 -12.28 -10.53 -14.26
CA ARG A 43 -13.11 -11.06 -13.17
C ARG A 43 -12.55 -10.67 -11.80
N PHE A 44 -11.24 -10.78 -11.58
CA PHE A 44 -10.63 -10.37 -10.30
C PHE A 44 -10.69 -8.86 -10.08
N LEU A 45 -10.46 -8.05 -11.11
CA LEU A 45 -10.52 -6.59 -10.99
C LEU A 45 -11.95 -6.07 -10.77
N ALA A 46 -12.96 -6.78 -11.30
CA ALA A 46 -14.37 -6.47 -11.11
C ALA A 46 -14.98 -7.00 -9.79
N ALA A 47 -14.31 -7.94 -9.11
CA ALA A 47 -14.88 -8.73 -8.02
C ALA A 47 -15.30 -7.99 -6.73
N PRO A 48 -14.68 -6.88 -6.28
CA PRO A 48 -15.03 -6.36 -4.96
C PRO A 48 -16.38 -5.63 -4.96
N ALA A 49 -17.43 -6.34 -4.56
CA ALA A 49 -18.80 -5.85 -4.42
C ALA A 49 -18.93 -4.61 -3.49
N ASN A 50 -17.91 -4.31 -2.67
CA ASN A 50 -17.88 -3.18 -1.72
C ASN A 50 -16.90 -2.05 -2.12
N GLY A 51 -16.54 -1.98 -3.40
CA GLY A 51 -15.74 -0.88 -3.95
C GLY A 51 -14.24 -1.11 -3.82
N THR A 52 -13.61 -1.47 -4.94
CA THR A 52 -12.21 -1.12 -5.16
C THR A 52 -12.12 0.39 -5.26
N GLY A 53 -11.21 0.99 -4.49
CA GLY A 53 -11.01 2.41 -4.63
C GLY A 53 -10.10 3.04 -3.59
N PRO A 54 -9.68 4.28 -3.83
CA PRO A 54 -8.84 5.06 -2.93
C PRO A 54 -9.34 5.07 -1.48
N ASP A 55 -10.66 5.02 -1.29
CA ASP A 55 -11.32 5.08 0.01
C ASP A 55 -11.70 3.72 0.61
N SER A 56 -11.32 2.61 -0.03
CA SER A 56 -11.49 1.28 0.55
C SER A 56 -10.86 1.20 1.95
N LYS A 57 -11.39 0.27 2.75
CA LYS A 57 -11.02 0.04 4.15
C LYS A 57 -9.51 -0.06 4.28
N LYS A 58 -8.95 0.82 5.13
CA LYS A 58 -7.54 0.80 5.50
C LYS A 58 -7.41 0.14 6.86
N HIS A 59 -6.65 -0.95 6.94
CA HIS A 59 -6.44 -1.65 8.18
C HIS A 59 -5.36 -0.98 9.04
N ASN A 60 -5.39 -1.26 10.34
CA ASN A 60 -4.38 -0.84 11.30
C ASN A 60 -3.93 -2.05 12.12
N SER A 61 -2.67 -2.43 11.99
CA SER A 61 -2.02 -3.54 12.70
C SER A 61 -1.42 -3.11 14.04
N MET A 62 -1.24 -1.80 14.26
CA MET A 62 -0.75 -1.25 15.53
C MET A 62 -1.91 -1.16 16.54
N LYS A 63 -2.35 -2.33 17.03
CA LYS A 63 -3.42 -2.48 18.04
C LYS A 63 -2.96 -3.39 19.19
N GLY A 64 -3.60 -3.27 20.36
CA GLY A 64 -3.30 -4.11 21.52
C GLY A 64 -1.91 -3.83 22.08
N LEU A 65 -1.09 -4.87 22.24
CA LEU A 65 0.27 -4.78 22.76
C LEU A 65 1.32 -4.39 21.72
N TRP A 66 1.00 -4.42 20.41
CA TRP A 66 1.96 -4.08 19.35
C TRP A 66 2.63 -2.70 19.49
N PRO A 67 1.92 -1.63 19.90
CA PRO A 67 2.55 -0.34 20.18
C PRO A 67 3.72 -0.37 21.18
N ILE A 68 3.80 -1.38 22.06
CA ILE A 68 4.89 -1.50 23.04
C ILE A 68 6.21 -1.85 22.35
N VAL A 69 6.17 -2.61 21.25
CA VAL A 69 7.40 -3.00 20.53
C VAL A 69 8.13 -1.80 19.91
N GLU A 70 7.46 -0.66 19.74
CA GLU A 70 8.10 0.58 19.27
C GLU A 70 9.17 1.13 20.23
N PHE A 71 9.19 0.65 21.48
CA PHE A 71 10.17 0.99 22.51
C PHE A 71 11.28 -0.07 22.67
N ILE A 72 11.29 -1.12 21.84
CA ILE A 72 12.36 -2.12 21.81
C ILE A 72 13.47 -1.62 20.86
N PRO A 73 14.75 -1.56 21.30
CA PRO A 73 15.86 -1.21 20.43
C PRO A 73 16.06 -2.22 19.30
N VAL A 74 16.19 -1.71 18.07
CA VAL A 74 16.49 -2.49 16.87
C VAL A 74 17.74 -1.96 16.18
N PRO A 75 18.60 -2.81 15.59
CA PRO A 75 19.80 -2.36 14.89
C PRO A 75 19.46 -1.59 13.61
N LYS A 76 20.29 -0.61 13.26
CA LYS A 76 20.24 0.10 11.97
C LYS A 76 20.88 -0.77 10.89
N GLY A 77 20.08 -1.59 10.22
CA GLY A 77 20.59 -2.53 9.22
C GLY A 77 21.31 -3.71 9.88
N LEU A 78 22.14 -4.42 9.12
CA LEU A 78 22.73 -5.69 9.57
C LEU A 78 23.78 -5.52 10.68
N HIS A 79 24.51 -4.39 10.72
CA HIS A 79 25.61 -4.14 11.67
C HIS A 79 25.60 -2.72 12.30
N GLY A 80 24.51 -1.96 12.19
CA GLY A 80 24.49 -0.57 12.66
C GLY A 80 23.97 -0.39 14.08
N ASP A 81 24.14 0.83 14.60
CA ASP A 81 23.73 1.21 15.95
C ASP A 81 22.27 0.85 16.26
N LEU A 82 22.02 0.55 17.53
CA LEU A 82 20.65 0.38 18.02
C LEU A 82 19.88 1.70 17.94
N ARG A 83 18.60 1.59 17.62
CA ARG A 83 17.64 2.69 17.63
C ARG A 83 16.30 2.22 18.14
N LEU A 84 15.53 3.14 18.72
CA LEU A 84 14.11 2.94 18.96
C LEU A 84 13.32 3.32 17.70
N ASN A 85 12.24 2.58 17.42
CA ASN A 85 11.38 2.88 16.27
C ASN A 85 10.45 4.07 16.54
N LEU A 86 9.92 4.22 17.76
CA LEU A 86 9.13 5.39 18.20
C LEU A 86 8.03 5.83 17.20
N PHE A 87 7.27 4.87 16.67
CA PHE A 87 6.22 5.06 15.68
C PHE A 87 6.71 5.79 14.41
N ARG A 88 8.01 5.68 14.10
CA ARG A 88 8.62 6.34 12.96
C ARG A 88 7.94 5.90 11.68
N ARG A 89 7.65 6.89 10.85
CA ARG A 89 7.04 6.69 9.54
C ARG A 89 8.12 6.73 8.45
N ARG A 90 7.84 6.08 7.33
CA ARG A 90 8.65 6.23 6.12
C ARG A 90 8.37 7.58 5.47
N SER A 91 9.42 8.26 5.05
CA SER A 91 9.33 9.45 4.20
C SER A 91 9.26 9.04 2.73
N VAL A 92 8.46 9.75 1.95
CA VAL A 92 8.47 9.64 0.49
C VAL A 92 9.53 10.62 -0.04
N PRO A 93 10.45 10.18 -0.91
CA PRO A 93 11.50 11.07 -1.43
C PRO A 93 10.93 12.16 -2.35
N GLU A 94 11.67 13.25 -2.53
CA GLU A 94 11.36 14.28 -3.52
C GLU A 94 11.44 13.70 -4.94
N GLY A 95 10.55 14.14 -5.82
CA GLY A 95 10.45 13.65 -7.20
C GLY A 95 9.89 12.23 -7.31
N ALA A 96 9.28 11.68 -6.25
CA ALA A 96 8.68 10.35 -6.29
C ALA A 96 7.52 10.26 -7.30
N LEU A 97 7.40 9.09 -7.92
CA LEU A 97 6.21 8.71 -8.68
C LEU A 97 5.12 8.25 -7.71
N ILE A 98 3.94 8.88 -7.78
CA ILE A 98 2.82 8.64 -6.87
C ILE A 98 1.60 8.22 -7.68
N HIS A 99 1.01 7.09 -7.32
CA HIS A 99 -0.22 6.63 -7.95
C HIS A 99 -1.41 7.56 -7.62
N GLU A 100 -2.28 7.83 -8.58
CA GLU A 100 -3.45 8.73 -8.46
C GLU A 100 -4.42 8.36 -7.33
N SER A 101 -4.37 7.11 -6.86
CA SER A 101 -5.16 6.64 -5.72
C SER A 101 -4.80 7.36 -4.42
N VAL A 102 -3.59 7.91 -4.31
CA VAL A 102 -3.18 8.70 -3.15
C VAL A 102 -3.88 10.05 -3.13
N THR A 103 -3.99 10.72 -4.28
CA THR A 103 -4.62 12.05 -4.40
C THR A 103 -6.14 11.95 -4.37
N LYS A 104 -6.72 10.91 -4.95
CA LYS A 104 -8.18 10.68 -4.97
C LYS A 104 -8.75 10.24 -3.62
N ARG A 105 -7.91 9.85 -2.65
CA ARG A 105 -8.38 9.41 -1.34
C ARG A 105 -8.85 10.60 -0.49
N ALA A 106 -10.14 10.62 -0.14
CA ALA A 106 -10.78 11.78 0.50
C ALA A 106 -10.20 12.21 1.85
N LYS A 107 -9.60 11.27 2.61
CA LYS A 107 -9.04 11.52 3.96
C LYS A 107 -7.53 11.25 4.04
N TYR A 108 -6.79 11.55 2.98
CA TYR A 108 -5.34 11.46 3.00
C TYR A 108 -4.71 12.66 3.72
N THR A 109 -4.17 12.42 4.93
CA THR A 109 -3.62 13.47 5.80
C THR A 109 -2.10 13.45 5.90
N ARG A 110 -1.42 12.62 5.11
CA ARG A 110 0.04 12.48 5.20
C ARG A 110 0.69 13.53 4.29
N PRO A 111 1.78 14.16 4.76
CA PRO A 111 2.51 15.09 3.92
C PRO A 111 3.13 14.33 2.74
N LEU A 112 2.90 14.85 1.53
CA LEU A 112 3.60 14.47 0.33
C LEU A 112 4.87 15.33 0.17
N PRO A 113 5.87 14.87 -0.59
CA PRO A 113 7.01 15.71 -0.97
C PRO A 113 6.53 16.96 -1.72
N LYS A 114 7.37 18.01 -1.77
CA LYS A 114 7.02 19.25 -2.47
C LYS A 114 6.89 19.04 -3.98
N SER A 115 7.72 18.16 -4.53
CA SER A 115 7.72 17.76 -5.94
C SER A 115 7.43 16.26 -6.06
N TYR A 116 6.47 15.90 -6.91
CA TYR A 116 6.15 14.53 -7.28
C TYR A 116 5.46 14.48 -8.65
N THR A 117 5.49 13.31 -9.28
CA THR A 117 4.74 13.03 -10.51
C THR A 117 3.58 12.08 -10.19
N VAL A 118 2.46 12.22 -10.90
CA VAL A 118 1.29 11.36 -10.72
C VAL A 118 1.22 10.33 -11.84
N GLU A 119 1.06 9.07 -11.46
CA GLU A 119 0.80 7.94 -12.36
C GLU A 119 -0.68 7.55 -12.31
N THR A 120 -1.24 7.20 -13.46
CA THR A 120 -2.63 6.74 -13.63
C THR A 120 -2.72 5.23 -13.84
#